data_AF-A0A1T5J8D6-F1
#
_entry.id   AF-A0A1T5J8D6-F1
#
_cell.length_a   1.000
_cell.length_b   1.000
_cell.length_c   1.000
_cell.angle_alpha   90.00
_cell.angle_beta   90.00
_cell.angle_gamma   90.00
#
_symmetry.space_group_name_H-M   'P 1'
#
loop_
_entity.id
_entity.type
_entity.pdbx_description
1 polymer ?
#
loop_
_entity_poly.entity_id
_entity_poly.type
_entity_poly.pdbx_seq_one_letter_code
_entity_poly.pdbx_strand_id
1 'polypeptide(L)'
;MKKSTLKSIKGLSVATLVVGGLTFVVICCEMINAIRGKNLIPLTWNPDIKGWQIFIFLSRFVFSAVLFIQCCIFLFRTNRGLANGEIFPKSNISLIRRAALVATLFAFADCNYGAALNGLSEFKLDSGTLLAPLVILLFAGLYKMAYLAAEDSKLAI
;
A
#
# COMPACT_ATOMS: atom_id res chain seq x y z
N MET A 1 4.09 -29.24 4.84
CA MET A 1 4.67 -28.29 3.85
C MET A 1 6.18 -28.53 3.74
N LYS A 2 6.76 -28.53 2.53
CA LYS A 2 8.21 -28.77 2.34
C LYS A 2 9.04 -27.62 2.93
N LYS A 3 10.19 -27.92 3.55
CA LYS A 3 11.10 -26.91 4.14
C LYS A 3 11.56 -25.86 3.11
N SER A 4 11.70 -26.24 1.85
CA SER A 4 12.04 -25.33 0.74
C SER A 4 10.97 -24.25 0.53
N THR A 5 9.69 -24.62 0.54
CA THR A 5 8.55 -23.70 0.37
C THR A 5 8.50 -22.65 1.48
N LEU A 6 8.72 -23.07 2.74
CA LEU A 6 8.74 -22.13 3.88
C LEU A 6 9.88 -21.11 3.76
N LYS A 7 11.07 -21.56 3.32
CA LYS A 7 12.23 -20.68 3.10
C LYS A 7 11.95 -19.67 1.99
N SER A 8 11.31 -20.09 0.89
CA SER A 8 10.94 -19.19 -0.22
C SER A 8 9.94 -18.12 0.22
N ILE A 9 8.90 -18.47 1.00
CA ILE A 9 7.90 -17.50 1.47
C ILE A 9 8.53 -16.48 2.43
N LYS A 10 9.41 -16.92 3.33
CA LYS A 10 10.16 -16.02 4.21
C LYS A 10 11.08 -15.09 3.40
N GLY A 11 11.79 -15.61 2.40
CA GLY A 11 12.62 -14.81 1.51
C GLY A 11 11.82 -13.73 0.77
N LEU A 12 10.67 -14.11 0.21
CA LEU A 12 9.76 -13.17 -0.46
C LEU A 12 9.21 -12.12 0.52
N SER A 13 8.90 -12.51 1.76
CA SER A 13 8.46 -11.56 2.80
C SER A 13 9.51 -10.50 3.09
N VAL A 14 10.78 -10.91 3.24
CA VAL A 14 11.89 -9.97 3.48
C VAL A 14 12.10 -9.06 2.28
N ALA A 15 12.12 -9.62 1.05
CA ALA A 15 12.26 -8.82 -0.16
C ALA A 15 11.13 -7.77 -0.29
N THR A 16 9.90 -8.17 0.03
CA THR A 16 8.73 -7.26 0.01
C THR A 16 8.86 -6.14 1.03
N LEU A 17 9.35 -6.44 2.25
CA LEU A 17 9.61 -5.43 3.28
C LEU A 17 10.71 -4.44 2.87
N VAL A 18 11.79 -4.93 2.26
CA VAL A 18 12.89 -4.08 1.80
C VAL A 18 12.41 -3.15 0.69
N VAL A 19 11.73 -3.68 -0.33
CA VAL A 19 11.20 -2.88 -1.43
C VAL A 19 10.17 -1.86 -0.93
N GLY A 20 9.19 -2.31 -0.13
CA GLY A 20 8.18 -1.41 0.45
C GLY A 20 8.79 -0.33 1.36
N GLY A 21 9.82 -0.69 2.13
CA GLY A 21 10.53 0.26 2.99
C GLY A 21 11.30 1.29 2.19
N LEU A 22 12.00 0.89 1.12
CA LEU A 22 12.69 1.80 0.22
C LEU A 22 11.70 2.76 -0.46
N THR A 23 10.58 2.26 -0.97
CA THR A 23 9.52 3.11 -1.55
C THR A 23 9.00 4.13 -0.54
N PHE A 24 8.75 3.70 0.71
CA PHE A 24 8.32 4.61 1.77
C PHE A 24 9.37 5.69 2.07
N VAL A 25 10.65 5.31 2.16
CA VAL A 25 11.76 6.26 2.37
C VAL A 25 11.84 7.28 1.23
N VAL A 26 11.67 6.85 -0.03
CA VAL A 26 11.65 7.78 -1.19
C VAL A 26 10.54 8.81 -1.04
N ILE A 27 9.31 8.39 -0.70
CA ILE A 27 8.18 9.32 -0.48
C ILE A 27 8.48 10.31 0.66
N CYS A 28 9.05 9.83 1.76
CA CYS A 28 9.47 10.69 2.87
C CYS A 28 10.51 11.74 2.43
N CYS A 29 11.51 11.32 1.67
CA CYS A 29 12.57 12.20 1.15
C CYS A 29 12.01 13.25 0.19
N GLU A 30 11.12 12.87 -0.73
CA GLU A 30 10.46 13.80 -1.64
C GLU A 30 9.67 14.88 -0.89
N MET A 31 8.93 14.48 0.15
CA MET A 31 8.16 15.41 0.97
C MET A 31 9.07 16.38 1.73
N ILE A 32 10.15 15.87 2.35
CA ILE A 32 11.13 16.70 3.06
C ILE A 32 11.81 17.68 2.10
N ASN A 33 12.19 17.21 0.90
CA ASN A 33 12.81 18.06 -0.11
C ASN A 33 11.84 19.13 -0.64
N ALA A 34 10.56 18.80 -0.81
CA ALA A 34 9.53 19.76 -1.18
C ALA A 34 9.41 20.89 -0.14
N ILE A 35 9.31 20.54 1.13
CA ILE A 35 9.16 21.50 2.24
C ILE A 35 10.42 22.35 2.40
N ARG A 36 11.61 21.76 2.21
CA ARG A 36 12.90 22.46 2.29
C ARG A 36 13.25 23.27 1.04
N GLY A 37 12.41 23.27 0.00
CA GLY A 37 12.70 23.95 -1.26
C GLY A 37 13.89 23.35 -2.03
N LYS A 38 14.21 22.08 -1.80
CA LYS A 38 15.33 21.36 -2.45
C LYS A 38 14.90 20.55 -3.68
N ASN A 39 13.61 20.56 -4.02
CA ASN A 39 13.14 19.91 -5.24
C ASN A 39 13.55 20.70 -6.48
N LEU A 40 13.71 19.98 -7.60
CA LEU A 40 13.89 20.57 -8.92
C LEU A 40 12.77 21.57 -9.26
N ILE A 41 11.55 21.27 -8.79
CA ILE A 41 10.39 22.16 -8.85
C ILE A 41 10.07 22.61 -7.43
N PRO A 42 10.24 23.90 -7.09
CA PRO A 42 9.97 24.40 -5.75
C PRO A 42 8.47 24.40 -5.46
N LEU A 43 8.12 24.07 -4.21
CA LEU A 43 6.75 24.14 -3.73
C LEU A 43 6.23 25.58 -3.78
N THR A 44 5.17 25.81 -4.54
CA THR A 44 4.53 27.12 -4.66
C THR A 44 3.20 27.12 -3.92
N TRP A 45 3.10 27.89 -2.83
CA TRP A 45 1.85 28.01 -2.08
C TRP A 45 0.91 28.99 -2.78
N ASN A 46 -0.23 28.49 -3.25
CA ASN A 46 -1.29 29.33 -3.77
C ASN A 46 -2.30 29.60 -2.64
N PRO A 47 -2.51 30.86 -2.21
CA PRO A 47 -3.39 31.18 -1.09
C PRO A 47 -4.84 30.69 -1.30
N ASP A 48 -5.32 30.66 -2.54
CA ASP A 48 -6.70 30.28 -2.87
C ASP A 48 -6.97 28.79 -2.71
N ILE A 49 -5.92 27.95 -2.81
CA ILE A 49 -6.02 26.49 -2.73
C ILE A 49 -5.05 25.88 -1.69
N LYS A 50 -4.51 26.70 -0.79
CA LYS A 50 -3.50 26.26 0.18
C LYS A 50 -3.97 25.07 1.03
N GLY A 51 -5.24 25.08 1.44
CA GLY A 51 -5.83 23.97 2.20
C GLY A 51 -5.84 22.66 1.41
N TRP A 52 -6.17 22.73 0.11
CA TRP A 52 -6.12 21.60 -0.80
C TRP A 52 -4.70 21.05 -0.99
N GLN A 53 -3.72 21.95 -1.18
CA GLN A 53 -2.31 21.56 -1.28
C GLN A 53 -1.86 20.82 -0.02
N ILE A 54 -2.13 21.37 1.18
CA ILE A 54 -1.77 20.73 2.46
C ILE A 54 -2.44 19.35 2.58
N PHE A 55 -3.72 19.24 2.22
CA PHE A 55 -4.44 17.97 2.25
C PHE A 55 -3.77 16.92 1.37
N ILE A 56 -3.44 17.23 0.10
CA ILE A 56 -2.77 16.30 -0.81
C ILE A 56 -1.39 15.87 -0.29
N PHE A 57 -0.59 16.81 0.21
CA PHE A 57 0.72 16.53 0.80
C PHE A 57 0.63 15.57 1.98
N LEU A 58 -0.23 15.90 2.95
CA LEU A 58 -0.36 15.12 4.18
C LEU A 58 -0.98 13.75 3.90
N SER A 59 -2.02 13.69 3.07
CA SER A 59 -2.72 12.45 2.74
C SER A 59 -1.82 11.47 2.00
N ARG A 60 -0.99 11.93 1.05
CA ARG A 60 0.00 11.09 0.35
C ARG A 60 0.93 10.39 1.35
N PHE A 61 1.45 11.14 2.32
CA PHE A 61 2.35 10.59 3.35
C PHE A 61 1.63 9.65 4.32
N VAL A 62 0.47 10.06 4.83
CA VAL A 62 -0.31 9.26 5.80
C VAL A 62 -0.74 7.95 5.16
N PHE A 63 -1.27 7.97 3.94
CA PHE A 63 -1.72 6.76 3.27
C PHE A 63 -0.57 5.85 2.85
N SER A 64 0.60 6.39 2.46
CA SER A 64 1.79 5.55 2.20
C SER A 64 2.26 4.83 3.48
N ALA A 65 2.28 5.55 4.62
CA ALA A 65 2.65 4.98 5.92
C ALA A 65 1.65 3.88 6.34
N VAL A 66 0.34 4.14 6.20
CA VAL A 66 -0.70 3.16 6.52
C VAL A 66 -0.59 1.92 5.63
N LEU A 67 -0.34 2.08 4.32
CA LEU A 67 -0.12 0.94 3.42
C LEU A 67 1.09 0.11 3.81
N PHE A 68 2.21 0.77 4.14
CA PHE A 68 3.41 0.08 4.58
C PHE A 68 3.17 -0.70 5.88
N ILE A 69 2.49 -0.10 6.87
CA ILE A 69 2.10 -0.78 8.11
C ILE A 69 1.19 -1.98 7.82
N GLN A 70 0.20 -1.84 6.95
CA GLN A 70 -0.67 -2.95 6.57
C GLN A 70 0.10 -4.09 5.88
N CYS A 71 1.09 -3.77 5.05
CA CYS A 71 2.00 -4.75 4.45
C CYS A 71 2.80 -5.50 5.54
N CYS A 72 3.39 -4.78 6.50
CA CYS A 72 4.09 -5.38 7.64
C CYS A 72 3.18 -6.32 8.44
N ILE A 73 1.94 -5.90 8.74
CA ILE A 73 0.97 -6.74 9.46
C ILE A 73 0.60 -7.98 8.64
N PHE A 74 0.36 -7.83 7.33
CA PHE A 74 0.03 -8.94 6.43
C PHE A 74 1.14 -10.01 6.43
N LEU A 75 2.38 -9.58 6.28
CA LEU A 75 3.55 -10.47 6.25
C LEU A 75 3.81 -11.10 7.62
N PHE A 76 3.66 -10.34 8.72
CA PHE A 76 3.79 -10.87 10.07
C PHE A 76 2.75 -11.98 10.34
N ARG A 77 1.49 -11.72 10.01
CA ARG A 77 0.40 -12.70 10.16
C ARG A 77 0.62 -13.93 9.29
N THR A 78 1.06 -13.75 8.05
CA THR A 78 1.38 -14.86 7.14
C THR A 78 2.50 -15.72 7.71
N ASN A 79 3.60 -15.12 8.17
CA ASN A 79 4.71 -15.87 8.76
C ASN A 79 4.32 -16.60 10.06
N ARG A 80 3.48 -15.99 10.91
CA ARG A 80 2.94 -16.63 12.11
C ARG A 80 1.98 -17.78 11.75
N GLY A 81 1.11 -17.59 10.77
CA GLY A 81 0.23 -18.63 10.25
C GLY A 81 1.02 -19.83 9.75
N LEU A 82 2.08 -19.60 8.97
CA LEU A 82 2.93 -20.68 8.46
C LEU A 82 3.62 -21.48 9.57
N ALA A 83 3.98 -20.85 10.69
CA ALA A 83 4.52 -21.54 11.86
C ALA A 83 3.46 -22.46 12.52
N ASN A 84 2.18 -22.10 12.41
CA ASN A 84 1.05 -22.85 12.96
C ASN A 84 0.37 -23.80 11.93
N GLY A 85 0.94 -23.95 10.73
CA GLY A 85 0.32 -24.76 9.66
C GLY A 85 -0.89 -24.13 8.97
N GLU A 86 -1.10 -22.82 9.16
CA GLU A 86 -2.12 -22.03 8.48
C GLU A 86 -1.50 -21.25 7.30
N ILE A 87 -1.84 -21.64 6.08
CA ILE A 87 -1.25 -21.04 4.87
C ILE A 87 -1.89 -19.68 4.54
N PHE A 88 -3.20 -19.54 4.80
CA PHE A 88 -3.96 -18.33 4.51
C PHE A 88 -4.74 -17.85 5.74
N PRO A 89 -4.14 -17.02 6.62
CA PRO A 89 -4.88 -16.48 7.77
C PRO A 89 -6.15 -15.72 7.37
N LYS A 90 -7.32 -16.15 7.87
CA LYS A 90 -8.62 -15.49 7.60
C LYS A 90 -8.59 -13.99 7.89
N SER A 91 -7.87 -13.60 8.94
CA SER A 91 -7.70 -12.22 9.38
C SER A 91 -7.02 -11.32 8.33
N ASN A 92 -6.33 -11.89 7.33
CA ASN A 92 -5.74 -11.13 6.23
C ASN A 92 -6.75 -10.72 5.17
N ILE A 93 -7.90 -11.39 5.04
CA ILE A 93 -8.91 -11.03 4.03
C ILE A 93 -9.42 -9.59 4.27
N SER A 94 -9.79 -9.27 5.51
CA SER A 94 -10.24 -7.91 5.87
C SER A 94 -9.11 -6.89 5.82
N LEU A 95 -7.86 -7.32 6.05
CA LEU A 95 -6.68 -6.47 5.90
C LEU A 95 -6.45 -6.07 4.44
N ILE A 96 -6.47 -7.03 3.50
CA ILE A 96 -6.28 -6.75 2.06
C ILE A 96 -7.39 -5.82 1.53
N ARG A 97 -8.64 -6.01 1.96
CA ARG A 97 -9.75 -5.11 1.57
C ARG A 97 -9.53 -3.68 2.06
N ARG A 98 -9.07 -3.52 3.30
CA ARG A 98 -8.69 -2.19 3.82
C ARG A 98 -7.49 -1.61 3.08
N ALA A 99 -6.53 -2.45 2.69
CA ALA A 99 -5.38 -2.02 1.90
C ALA A 99 -5.81 -1.49 0.53
N ALA A 100 -6.82 -2.11 -0.11
CA ALA A 100 -7.38 -1.61 -1.36
C ALA A 100 -7.96 -0.20 -1.22
N LEU A 101 -8.75 0.05 -0.17
CA LEU A 101 -9.32 1.38 0.10
C LEU A 101 -8.22 2.43 0.30
N VAL A 102 -7.24 2.13 1.15
CA VAL A 102 -6.12 3.05 1.41
C VAL A 102 -5.28 3.25 0.15
N ALA A 103 -5.10 2.22 -0.69
CA ALA A 103 -4.41 2.33 -1.96
C ALA A 103 -5.13 3.28 -2.93
N THR A 104 -6.47 3.27 -2.97
CA THR A 104 -7.24 4.25 -3.76
C THR A 104 -6.98 5.67 -3.29
N LEU A 105 -7.04 5.89 -1.97
CA LEU A 105 -6.82 7.21 -1.38
C LEU A 105 -5.38 7.69 -1.58
N PHE A 106 -4.41 6.78 -1.49
CA PHE A 106 -3.01 7.05 -1.80
C PHE A 106 -2.83 7.42 -3.28
N ALA A 107 -3.33 6.59 -4.20
CA ALA A 107 -3.21 6.82 -5.63
C ALA A 107 -3.85 8.16 -6.04
N PHE A 108 -4.98 8.49 -5.42
CA PHE A 108 -5.63 9.78 -5.60
C PHE A 108 -4.73 10.94 -5.18
N ALA A 109 -4.14 10.87 -3.99
CA ALA A 109 -3.22 11.91 -3.51
C ALA A 109 -1.95 12.00 -4.38
N ASP A 110 -1.40 10.86 -4.80
CA ASP A 110 -0.19 10.78 -5.60
C ASP A 110 -0.40 11.36 -7.03
N CYS A 111 -1.51 11.04 -7.69
CA CYS A 111 -1.85 11.61 -9.00
C CYS A 111 -2.02 13.13 -8.97
N ASN A 112 -2.44 13.70 -7.84
CA ASN A 112 -2.63 15.14 -7.67
C ASN A 112 -1.41 15.84 -7.05
N TYR A 113 -0.38 15.10 -6.63
CA TYR A 113 0.79 15.64 -5.95
C TYR A 113 1.56 16.66 -6.80
N GLY A 114 1.74 16.39 -8.09
CA GLY A 114 2.41 17.31 -9.01
C GLY A 114 1.64 18.62 -9.21
N ALA A 115 0.32 18.57 -9.30
CA ALA A 115 -0.53 19.77 -9.39
C ALA A 115 -0.47 20.56 -8.06
N ALA A 116 -0.52 19.85 -6.93
CA ALA A 116 -0.40 20.44 -5.60
C ALA A 116 0.97 21.10 -5.37
N LEU A 117 2.07 20.54 -5.88
CA LEU A 117 3.40 21.15 -5.82
C LEU A 117 3.46 22.50 -6.55
N ASN A 118 2.79 22.58 -7.70
CA ASN A 118 2.82 23.75 -8.58
C ASN A 118 1.74 24.81 -8.27
N GLY A 119 0.89 24.58 -7.27
CA GLY A 119 -0.21 25.51 -6.95
C GLY A 119 -1.30 25.56 -8.03
N LEU A 120 -1.46 24.47 -8.79
CA LEU A 120 -2.48 24.34 -9.81
C LEU A 120 -3.79 23.81 -9.19
N SER A 121 -4.92 24.38 -9.61
CA SER A 121 -6.26 23.97 -9.19
C SER A 121 -6.80 22.75 -9.96
N GLU A 122 -6.07 22.28 -10.97
CA GLU A 122 -6.50 21.17 -11.81
C GLU A 122 -6.52 19.86 -11.03
N PHE A 123 -7.73 19.33 -10.86
CA PHE A 123 -7.97 17.99 -10.34
C PHE A 123 -7.71 16.97 -11.44
N LYS A 124 -6.82 16.01 -11.17
CA LYS A 124 -6.50 14.92 -12.10
C LYS A 124 -6.99 13.61 -11.52
N LEU A 125 -7.90 12.97 -12.23
CA LEU A 125 -8.32 11.60 -12.00
C LEU A 125 -7.94 10.80 -13.24
N ASP A 126 -6.78 10.16 -13.21
CA ASP A 126 -6.33 9.32 -14.32
C ASP A 126 -6.89 7.90 -14.15
N SER A 127 -7.08 7.22 -15.26
CA SER A 127 -7.38 5.79 -15.33
C SER A 127 -6.43 4.94 -14.46
N GLY A 128 -5.17 5.36 -14.33
CA GLY A 128 -4.17 4.73 -13.46
C GLY A 128 -4.53 4.75 -11.95
N THR A 129 -5.34 5.72 -11.51
CA THR A 129 -5.76 5.86 -10.10
C THR A 129 -6.63 4.67 -9.64
N LEU A 130 -7.31 3.99 -10.56
CA LEU A 130 -8.20 2.85 -10.27
C LEU A 130 -7.53 1.49 -10.43
N LEU A 131 -6.41 1.41 -11.18
CA LEU A 131 -5.79 0.13 -11.51
C LEU A 131 -5.23 -0.58 -10.27
N ALA A 132 -4.44 0.11 -9.44
CA ALA A 132 -3.85 -0.49 -8.24
C ALA A 132 -4.92 -0.99 -7.23
N PRO A 133 -5.98 -0.21 -6.91
CA PRO A 133 -7.09 -0.70 -6.10
C PRO A 133 -7.80 -1.93 -6.65
N LEU A 134 -8.05 -1.97 -7.97
CA LEU A 134 -8.70 -3.11 -8.62
C LEU A 134 -7.85 -4.37 -8.50
N VAL A 135 -6.54 -4.27 -8.71
CA VAL A 135 -5.60 -5.39 -8.54
C VAL A 135 -5.62 -5.90 -7.09
N ILE A 136 -5.63 -5.01 -6.10
CA ILE A 136 -5.67 -5.42 -4.68
C ILE A 136 -7.02 -6.08 -4.33
N LEU A 137 -8.14 -5.60 -4.87
CA LEU A 137 -9.45 -6.22 -4.68
C LEU A 137 -9.54 -7.60 -5.33
N LEU A 138 -9.01 -7.75 -6.55
CA LEU A 138 -8.89 -9.05 -7.22
C LEU A 138 -8.05 -10.01 -6.37
N PHE A 139 -6.91 -9.54 -5.85
CA PHE A 139 -6.09 -10.32 -4.93
C PHE A 139 -6.85 -10.70 -3.65
N ALA A 140 -7.67 -9.80 -3.07
CA ALA A 140 -8.51 -10.11 -1.92
C ALA A 140 -9.52 -11.23 -2.22
N GLY A 141 -10.09 -11.24 -3.43
CA GLY A 141 -10.99 -12.29 -3.91
C GLY A 141 -10.28 -13.63 -4.03
N LEU A 142 -9.12 -13.65 -4.71
CA LEU A 142 -8.27 -14.83 -4.85
C LEU A 142 -7.83 -15.37 -3.48
N TYR A 143 -7.43 -14.49 -2.56
CA TYR A 143 -7.03 -14.87 -1.20
C TYR A 143 -8.18 -15.50 -0.42
N LYS A 144 -9.39 -14.95 -0.54
CA LYS A 144 -10.59 -15.52 0.09
C LYS A 144 -10.89 -16.91 -0.48
N MET A 145 -10.81 -17.09 -1.79
CA MET A 145 -11.02 -18.41 -2.43
C MET A 145 -9.98 -19.43 -1.98
N ALA A 146 -8.70 -19.03 -1.91
CA ALA A 146 -7.62 -19.89 -1.43
C ALA A 146 -7.80 -20.28 0.05
N TYR A 147 -8.27 -19.35 0.89
CA TYR A 147 -8.64 -19.65 2.28
C TYR A 147 -9.76 -20.69 2.37
N LEU A 148 -10.85 -20.51 1.63
CA LEU A 148 -11.99 -21.45 1.64
C LEU A 148 -11.57 -22.85 1.15
N ALA A 149 -10.83 -22.92 0.04
CA ALA A 149 -10.33 -24.20 -0.47
C ALA A 149 -9.41 -24.92 0.55
N ALA A 150 -8.61 -24.17 1.30
CA ALA A 150 -7.75 -24.73 2.35
C ALA A 150 -8.54 -25.19 3.59
N GLU A 151 -9.66 -24.53 3.91
CA GLU A 151 -10.58 -24.94 4.98
C GLU A 151 -11.35 -26.19 4.59
N ASP A 152 -11.92 -26.23 3.38
CA ASP A 152 -12.63 -27.40 2.84
C ASP A 152 -11.71 -28.63 2.76
N SER A 153 -10.45 -28.46 2.35
CA SER A 153 -9.46 -29.54 2.31
C SER A 153 -9.09 -30.09 3.69
N LYS A 154 -9.17 -29.27 4.75
CA LYS A 154 -8.94 -29.71 6.14
C LYS A 154 -10.15 -30.43 6.72
N LEU A 155 -11.36 -30.11 6.25
CA LEU A 155 -12.61 -30.75 6.66
C LEU A 155 -12.83 -32.10 5.96
N ALA A 156 -12.20 -32.31 4.80
CA ALA A 156 -12.28 -33.55 4.02
C ALA A 156 -11.31 -34.66 4.49
N ILE A 157 -10.45 -34.40 5.48
CA ILE A 157 -9.49 -35.34 6.08
C ILE A 157 -9.97 -35.67 7.50
#